data_AF-L9X5U8-F1
#
_entry.id   AF-L9X5U8-F1
#
_cell.length_a   1.000
_cell.length_b   1.000
_cell.length_c   1.000
_cell.angle_alpha   90.00
_cell.angle_beta   90.00
_cell.angle_gamma   90.00
#
_symmetry.space_group_name_H-M   'P 1'
#
loop_
_entity.id
_entity.type
_entity.pdbx_description
1 polymer ?
#
loop_
_entity_poly.entity_id
_entity_poly.type
_entity_poly.pdbx_seq_one_letter_code
_entity_poly.pdbx_strand_id
1 'polypeptide(L)' 'MEIRTAVAEDAGAVQRVARRAWHEAHGEIIGEEAVEALLEKWYSKIQLPDAIEREDAPMFVAIDDDVVGFA' A
#
# COMPACT_ATOMS: atom_id res chain seq x y z
N MET A 1 -13.35 12.81 3.91
CA MET A 1 -12.45 12.47 2.79
C MET A 1 -11.51 13.63 2.43
N GLU A 2 -10.22 13.42 2.65
CA GLU A 2 -9.09 14.31 2.34
C GLU A 2 -8.07 13.54 1.46
N ILE A 3 -7.35 14.23 0.58
CA ILE A 3 -6.21 13.66 -0.16
C ILE A 3 -4.96 14.49 0.17
N ARG A 4 -3.89 13.81 0.58
CA ARG A 4 -2.59 14.46 0.87
C ARG A 4 -1.42 13.59 0.40
N THR A 5 -0.25 14.21 0.27
CA THR A 5 1.00 13.46 0.09
C THR A 5 1.20 12.50 1.26
N ALA A 6 1.60 11.27 0.95
CA ALA A 6 1.93 10.26 1.93
C ALA A 6 3.24 10.65 2.66
N VAL A 7 3.32 10.26 3.92
CA VAL A 7 4.55 10.34 4.74
C VAL A 7 4.96 8.94 5.17
N ALA A 8 6.22 8.76 5.60
CA ALA A 8 6.73 7.45 5.98
C ALA A 8 5.85 6.72 7.03
N GLU A 9 5.19 7.46 7.92
CA GLU A 9 4.26 6.93 8.92
C GLU A 9 3.02 6.27 8.31
N ASP A 10 2.63 6.63 7.08
CA ASP A 10 1.50 6.04 6.38
C ASP A 10 1.80 4.65 5.82
N ALA A 11 3.08 4.22 5.78
CA ALA A 11 3.49 2.94 5.20
C ALA A 11 2.68 1.75 5.77
N GLY A 12 2.43 1.76 7.08
CA GLY A 12 1.63 0.72 7.72
C GLY A 12 0.18 0.69 7.25
N ALA A 13 -0.40 1.85 6.92
CA ALA A 13 -1.77 1.97 6.44
C ALA A 13 -1.88 1.65 4.95
N VAL A 14 -0.95 2.13 4.13
CA VAL A 14 -0.79 1.75 2.72
C VAL A 14 -0.64 0.24 2.58
N GLN A 15 0.19 -0.41 3.41
CA GLN A 15 0.35 -1.87 3.39
C GLN A 15 -0.97 -2.60 3.68
N ARG A 16 -1.79 -2.12 4.63
CA ARG A 16 -3.10 -2.72 4.92
C ARG A 16 -4.04 -2.63 3.73
N VAL A 17 -4.15 -1.44 3.12
CA VAL A 17 -5.00 -1.20 1.96
C VAL A 17 -4.53 -2.03 0.77
N ALA A 18 -3.22 -2.05 0.49
CA ALA A 18 -2.64 -2.85 -0.57
C ALA A 18 -2.93 -4.34 -0.38
N ARG A 19 -2.68 -4.88 0.82
CA ARG A 19 -2.94 -6.29 1.15
C ARG A 19 -4.40 -6.66 0.88
N ARG A 20 -5.34 -5.86 1.38
CA ARG A 20 -6.77 -6.09 1.17
C ARG A 20 -7.12 -6.08 -0.32
N ALA A 21 -6.72 -5.05 -1.04
CA ALA A 21 -7.05 -4.89 -2.46
C ALA A 21 -6.46 -6.02 -3.32
N TRP A 22 -5.22 -6.44 -3.04
CA TRP A 22 -4.57 -7.53 -3.76
C TRP A 22 -5.26 -8.88 -3.53
N HIS A 23 -5.63 -9.19 -2.29
CA HIS A 23 -6.38 -10.41 -1.99
C HIS A 23 -7.76 -10.42 -2.66
N GLU A 24 -8.51 -9.32 -2.56
CA GLU A 24 -9.84 -9.21 -3.18
C GLU A 24 -9.78 -9.32 -4.71
N ALA A 25 -8.77 -8.73 -5.35
CA ALA A 25 -8.68 -8.70 -6.82
C ALA A 25 -7.95 -9.90 -7.45
N HIS A 26 -7.00 -10.52 -6.74
CA HIS A 26 -6.11 -11.53 -7.33
C HIS A 26 -6.09 -12.86 -6.58
N GLY A 27 -6.56 -12.92 -5.32
CA GLY A 27 -6.50 -14.13 -4.50
C GLY A 27 -7.16 -15.35 -5.16
N GLU A 28 -8.32 -15.15 -5.80
CA GLU A 28 -9.03 -16.20 -6.53
C GLU A 28 -8.34 -16.62 -7.84
N ILE A 29 -7.47 -15.78 -8.40
CA ILE A 29 -6.83 -15.98 -9.72
C ILE A 29 -5.48 -16.67 -9.57
N ILE A 30 -4.64 -16.18 -8.65
CA ILE A 30 -3.26 -16.63 -8.48
C ILE A 30 -3.02 -17.38 -7.17
N GLY A 31 -4.03 -17.46 -6.29
CA GLY A 31 -3.94 -18.08 -4.97
C GLY A 31 -3.37 -17.14 -3.91
N GLU A 32 -3.77 -17.36 -2.65
CA GLU A 32 -3.36 -16.54 -1.50
C GLU A 32 -1.83 -16.50 -1.31
N GLU A 33 -1.15 -17.64 -1.49
CA GLU A 33 0.31 -17.73 -1.30
C GLU A 33 1.08 -16.86 -2.31
N ALA A 34 0.63 -16.81 -3.57
CA ALA A 34 1.26 -15.98 -4.59
C ALA A 34 1.03 -14.48 -4.32
N VAL A 35 -0.16 -14.11 -3.83
CA VAL A 35 -0.46 -12.74 -3.39
C VAL A 35 0.46 -12.35 -2.23
N GLU A 36 0.63 -13.19 -1.21
CA GLU A 36 1.52 -12.92 -0.08
C GLU A 36 2.97 -12.71 -0.52
N ALA A 37 3.48 -13.55 -1.43
CA ALA A 37 4.83 -13.43 -1.94
C ALA A 37 5.06 -12.11 -2.70
N LEU A 38 4.05 -11.63 -3.44
CA LEU A 38 4.10 -10.33 -4.12
C LEU A 38 4.01 -9.17 -3.12
N LEU A 39 3.11 -9.24 -2.14
CA LEU A 39 2.98 -8.20 -1.12
C LEU A 39 4.27 -8.06 -0.30
N GLU A 40 4.92 -9.16 0.07
CA GLU A 40 6.20 -9.11 0.78
C GLU A 40 7.30 -8.49 -0.09
N LYS A 41 7.29 -8.76 -1.41
CA LYS A 41 8.27 -8.19 -2.32
C LYS A 41 8.08 -6.69 -2.57
N TRP A 42 6.85 -6.23 -2.71
CA TRP A 42 6.56 -4.87 -3.20
C TRP A 42 6.09 -3.90 -2.11
N TYR A 43 5.50 -4.42 -1.03
CA TYR A 43 4.94 -3.64 0.08
C TYR A 43 5.55 -4.05 1.42
N SER A 44 6.82 -4.46 1.44
CA SER A 44 7.50 -4.75 2.71
C SER A 44 7.57 -3.48 3.57
N LYS A 45 7.47 -3.65 4.89
CA LYS A 45 7.59 -2.53 5.85
C LYS A 45 8.96 -1.86 5.84
N ILE A 46 9.95 -2.51 5.24
CA ILE A 46 11.32 -2.01 5.12
C ILE A 46 11.43 -1.09 3.91
N GLN A 47 10.86 -1.47 2.76
CA GLN A 47 11.01 -0.72 1.50
C GLN A 47 9.94 0.34 1.29
N LEU A 48 8.76 0.16 1.88
CA LEU A 48 7.62 1.05 1.65
C LEU A 48 7.83 2.47 2.20
N PRO A 49 8.45 2.71 3.37
CA PRO A 49 8.78 4.06 3.82
C PRO A 49 9.69 4.80 2.83
N ASP A 50 10.78 4.15 2.41
CA ASP A 50 11.73 4.71 1.43
C ASP A 50 11.03 5.01 0.09
N ALA A 51 10.07 4.16 -0.33
CA ALA A 51 9.30 4.37 -1.55
C ALA A 51 8.35 5.58 -1.45
N ILE A 52 7.79 5.86 -0.27
CA ILE A 52 6.92 7.02 -0.03
C ILE A 52 7.70 8.33 -0.11
N GLU A 53 8.94 8.35 0.39
CA GLU A 53 9.77 9.55 0.46
C GLU A 53 10.47 9.90 -0.87
N ARG A 54 10.26 9.10 -1.92
CA ARG A 54 10.84 9.35 -3.24
C ARG A 54 10.27 10.61 -3.89
N GLU A 55 11.12 11.64 -4.03
CA GLU A 55 10.75 12.90 -4.68
C GLU A 55 10.36 12.73 -6.16
N ASP A 56 10.91 11.71 -6.84
CA ASP A 56 10.63 11.44 -8.25
C ASP A 56 9.34 10.65 -8.50
N ALA A 57 8.71 10.15 -7.43
CA ALA A 57 7.48 9.36 -7.46
C ALA A 57 6.62 9.65 -6.22
N PRO A 58 6.01 10.84 -6.12
CA PRO A 58 5.21 11.20 -4.95
C PRO A 58 4.00 10.29 -4.82
N MET A 59 3.86 9.67 -3.65
CA MET A 59 2.68 8.87 -3.29
C MET A 59 1.63 9.75 -2.63
N PHE A 60 0.37 9.52 -2.95
CA PHE A 60 -0.77 10.18 -2.31
C PHE A 60 -1.59 9.18 -1.52
N VAL A 61 -2.19 9.64 -0.42
CA VAL A 61 -3.17 8.87 0.37
C VAL A 61 -4.51 9.58 0.39
N ALA A 62 -5.58 8.79 0.29
CA ALA A 62 -6.94 9.23 0.57
C ALA A 62 -7.30 8.84 2.01
N ILE A 63 -7.80 9.78 2.79
CA ILE A 63 -8.08 9.63 4.22
C ILE A 63 -9.56 9.93 4.48
N ASP A 64 -10.21 9.05 5.22
CA ASP A 64 -11.49 9.35 5.87
C ASP A 64 -11.30 9.30 7.39
N ASP A 65 -11.64 8.19 8.06
CA ASP A 65 -11.25 7.94 9.45
C ASP A 65 -9.82 7.37 9.58
N ASP A 66 -9.35 6.70 8.53
CA ASP A 66 -8.00 6.14 8.34
C ASP A 66 -7.66 6.20 6.83
N VAL A 67 -6.46 5.78 6.42
CA VAL A 67 -6.10 5.66 5.01
C VAL A 67 -6.99 4.60 4.34
N VAL A 68 -7.74 5.02 3.32
CA VAL A 68 -8.66 4.17 2.55
C VAL A 68 -8.18 3.87 1.13
N GLY A 69 -7.14 4.57 0.66
CA GLY A 69 -6.61 4.44 -0.69
C GLY A 69 -5.26 5.12 -0.85
N PHE A 70 -4.52 4.74 -1.89
CA PHE A 70 -3.25 5.38 -2.26
C PHE A 70 -3.06 5.37 -3.78
N ALA A 71 -2.21 6.28 -4.30
CA ALA A 71 -1.87 6.41 -5.71
C ALA A 71 -0.40 6.81 -5.90
#